data_AF-A0A6B8RJ49-F1
#
_entry.id   AF-A0A6B8RJ49-F1
#
_cell.length_a   1.000
_cell.length_b   1.000
_cell.length_c   1.000
_cell.angle_alpha   90.00
_cell.angle_beta   90.00
_cell.angle_gamma   90.00
#
_symmetry.space_group_name_H-M   'P 1'
#
loop_
_entity.id
_entity.type
_entity.pdbx_description
1 polymer ?
#
loop_
_entity_poly.entity_id
_entity_poly.type
_entity_poly.pdbx_seq_one_letter_code
_entity_poly.pdbx_strand_id
1 'polypeptide(L)'
;MFKKINQFYLESIIYSGDLSFGSPRNEGNSILATIQRHDKLSEFIHRHKLTSRESEIFCLIALKGYTNMQIADYCVISDKTVKNHIVKIMNKVGSRSIRKVLSNLILDLLTLPSSETV
;
A
#
# COMPACT_ATOMS: atom_id res chain seq x y z
N MET A 1 11.20 23.18 3.64
CA MET A 1 11.72 22.14 4.56
C MET A 1 10.62 21.09 4.77
N PHE A 2 10.35 20.29 3.74
CA PHE A 2 9.29 19.27 3.79
C PHE A 2 9.93 17.91 4.01
N LYS A 3 9.47 17.24 5.07
CA LYS A 3 10.01 15.96 5.53
C LYS A 3 9.96 14.97 4.37
N LYS A 4 11.14 14.59 3.88
CA LYS A 4 11.34 13.41 3.03
C LYS A 4 10.70 12.24 3.77
N ILE A 5 9.47 11.91 3.41
CA ILE A 5 8.97 10.56 3.63
C ILE A 5 10.02 9.66 2.99
N ASN A 6 10.44 8.65 3.73
CA ASN A 6 11.50 7.73 3.38
C ASN A 6 11.19 7.16 1.98
N GLN A 7 11.70 7.83 0.94
CA GLN A 7 11.35 7.58 -0.47
C GLN A 7 11.67 6.12 -0.80
N PHE A 8 12.68 5.58 -0.13
CA PHE A 8 13.05 4.18 -0.08
C PHE A 8 11.91 3.20 0.23
N TYR A 9 10.97 3.54 1.12
CA TYR A 9 9.83 2.67 1.46
C TYR A 9 8.75 2.67 0.36
N LEU A 10 8.48 3.82 -0.25
CA LEU A 10 7.54 3.89 -1.37
C LEU A 10 8.14 3.22 -2.61
N GLU A 11 9.44 3.38 -2.85
CA GLU A 11 10.13 2.67 -3.93
C GLU A 11 10.18 1.16 -3.67
N SER A 12 10.45 0.71 -2.45
CA SER A 12 10.42 -0.72 -2.11
C SER A 12 9.04 -1.39 -2.26
N ILE A 13 7.93 -0.64 -2.11
CA ILE A 13 6.56 -1.16 -2.27
C ILE A 13 6.11 -1.11 -3.74
N ILE A 14 6.59 -0.13 -4.51
CA ILE A 14 6.23 0.06 -5.92
C ILE A 14 7.14 -0.75 -6.86
N TYR A 15 8.39 -1.04 -6.47
CA TYR A 15 9.41 -1.74 -7.28
C TYR A 15 9.68 -3.20 -6.87
N SER A 16 8.90 -3.79 -5.96
CA SER A 16 9.00 -5.22 -5.61
C SER A 16 8.60 -6.19 -6.75
N GLY A 17 8.32 -5.68 -7.94
CA GLY A 17 8.18 -6.47 -9.18
C GLY A 17 9.50 -6.86 -9.85
N ASP A 18 10.65 -6.31 -9.44
CA ASP A 18 11.96 -6.68 -10.00
C ASP A 18 13.08 -6.44 -8.97
N LEU A 19 13.36 -7.44 -8.11
CA LEU A 19 14.45 -7.40 -7.12
C LEU A 19 15.60 -8.31 -7.57
N SER A 20 16.40 -7.82 -8.52
CA SER A 20 17.73 -8.33 -8.86
C SER A 20 18.85 -7.37 -8.39
N PHE A 21 18.66 -6.64 -7.28
CA PHE A 21 19.71 -5.81 -6.68
C PHE A 21 19.92 -6.09 -5.19
N GLY A 22 21.04 -6.76 -4.91
CA GLY A 22 21.90 -6.55 -3.73
C GLY A 22 21.29 -6.73 -2.33
N SER A 23 21.35 -7.96 -1.81
CA SER A 23 21.10 -8.28 -0.40
C SER A 23 22.16 -7.66 0.54
N PRO A 24 21.80 -6.89 1.59
CA PRO A 24 22.72 -6.58 2.67
C PRO A 24 22.85 -7.81 3.58
N ARG A 25 24.11 -8.19 3.80
CA ARG A 25 24.53 -9.38 4.53
C ARG A 25 24.03 -9.39 5.99
N ASN A 26 23.35 -10.48 6.32
CA ASN A 26 23.47 -11.25 7.57
C ASN A 26 23.01 -10.61 8.90
N GLU A 27 21.69 -10.60 9.16
CA GLU A 27 21.12 -10.73 10.51
C GLU A 27 19.90 -11.69 10.46
N GLY A 28 20.18 -12.97 10.68
CA GLY A 28 19.39 -14.10 10.19
C GLY A 28 18.00 -14.36 10.79
N ASN A 29 17.53 -13.68 11.84
CA ASN A 29 16.25 -14.04 12.49
C ASN A 29 15.28 -12.86 12.74
N SER A 30 15.65 -11.61 12.49
CA SER A 30 14.80 -10.42 12.70
C SER A 30 14.09 -9.92 11.42
N ILE A 31 14.63 -10.30 10.25
CA ILE A 31 14.15 -9.82 8.95
C ILE A 31 12.85 -10.55 8.55
N LEU A 32 12.72 -11.85 8.80
CA LEU A 32 11.56 -12.65 8.38
C LEU A 32 10.23 -12.21 9.02
N ALA A 33 10.26 -11.85 10.32
CA ALA A 33 9.09 -11.33 11.04
C ALA A 33 8.73 -9.88 10.63
N THR A 34 9.70 -9.13 10.12
CA THR A 34 9.50 -7.78 9.58
C THR A 34 8.96 -7.83 8.14
N ILE A 35 9.44 -8.78 7.32
CA ILE A 35 8.92 -9.07 5.98
C ILE A 35 7.43 -9.46 6.04
N GLN A 36 7.03 -10.28 7.02
CA GLN A 36 5.64 -10.75 7.16
C GLN A 36 4.59 -9.65 7.37
N ARG A 37 4.92 -8.55 8.06
CA ARG A 37 3.96 -7.46 8.35
C ARG A 37 3.82 -6.46 7.19
N HIS A 38 4.77 -6.46 6.26
CA HIS A 38 4.82 -5.51 5.13
C HIS A 38 4.18 -6.04 3.84
N ASP A 39 3.70 -7.30 3.82
CA ASP A 39 3.29 -7.96 2.58
C ASP A 39 1.80 -7.83 2.26
N LYS A 40 0.91 -7.65 3.25
CA LYS A 40 -0.54 -7.64 3.00
C LYS A 40 -1.05 -6.46 2.19
N LEU A 41 -0.45 -5.27 2.35
CA LEU A 41 -0.79 -4.11 1.53
C LEU A 41 -0.31 -4.28 0.09
N SER A 42 0.89 -4.85 -0.09
CA SER A 42 1.44 -5.18 -1.42
C SER A 42 0.60 -6.25 -2.10
N GLU A 43 0.26 -7.32 -1.38
CA GLU A 43 -0.65 -8.38 -1.82
C GLU A 43 -2.01 -7.81 -2.23
N PHE A 44 -2.58 -6.89 -1.43
CA PHE A 44 -3.84 -6.23 -1.75
C PHE A 44 -3.74 -5.41 -3.04
N ILE A 45 -2.68 -4.60 -3.17
CA ILE A 45 -2.40 -3.80 -4.38
C ILE A 45 -2.29 -4.70 -5.61
N HIS A 46 -1.53 -5.80 -5.50
CA HIS A 46 -1.29 -6.74 -6.59
C HIS A 46 -2.57 -7.51 -6.96
N ARG A 47 -3.27 -8.06 -5.96
CA ARG A 47 -4.54 -8.79 -6.11
C ARG A 47 -5.58 -7.97 -6.86
N HIS A 48 -5.65 -6.68 -6.57
CA HIS A 48 -6.59 -5.74 -7.21
C HIS A 48 -6.00 -4.99 -8.41
N LYS A 49 -4.77 -5.32 -8.84
CA LYS A 49 -4.09 -4.74 -10.00
C LYS A 49 -4.14 -3.21 -10.01
N LEU A 50 -3.89 -2.58 -8.87
CA LEU A 50 -3.83 -1.12 -8.79
C LEU A 50 -2.61 -0.62 -9.57
N THR A 51 -2.79 0.43 -10.36
CA THR A 51 -1.68 1.11 -11.06
C THR A 51 -0.79 1.82 -10.05
N SER A 52 0.45 2.16 -10.42
CA SER A 52 1.38 2.86 -9.52
C SER A 52 0.77 4.10 -8.88
N ARG A 53 0.00 4.89 -9.65
CA ARG A 53 -0.68 6.09 -9.15
C ARG A 53 -1.86 5.78 -8.21
N GLU A 54 -2.60 4.72 -8.49
CA GLU A 54 -3.69 4.27 -7.63
C GLU A 54 -3.16 3.70 -6.31
N SER A 55 -2.06 2.94 -6.37
CA SER A 55 -1.36 2.40 -5.21
C SER A 55 -0.82 3.51 -4.31
N GLU A 56 -0.19 4.53 -4.89
CA GLU A 56 0.29 5.71 -4.15
C GLU A 56 -0.86 6.41 -3.40
N ILE A 57 -1.95 6.73 -4.10
CA ILE A 57 -3.13 7.37 -3.51
C ILE A 57 -3.74 6.47 -2.43
N PHE A 58 -3.86 5.17 -2.69
CA PHE A 58 -4.40 4.22 -1.74
C PHE A 58 -3.56 4.12 -0.46
N CYS A 59 -2.23 4.09 -0.58
CA CYS A 59 -1.31 4.09 0.56
C CYS A 59 -1.44 5.36 1.41
N LEU A 60 -1.59 6.53 0.80
CA LEU A 60 -1.81 7.80 1.52
C LEU A 60 -3.12 7.79 2.31
N ILE A 61 -4.17 7.18 1.76
CA ILE A 61 -5.45 7.00 2.47
C ILE A 61 -5.28 5.99 3.60
N ALA A 62 -4.78 4.79 3.31
CA ALA A 62 -4.77 3.67 4.23
C ALA A 62 -3.80 3.84 5.40
N LEU A 63 -2.60 4.39 5.15
CA LEU A 63 -1.54 4.49 6.17
C LEU A 63 -1.52 5.85 6.88
N LYS A 64 -1.92 6.92 6.19
CA LYS A 64 -1.85 8.29 6.74
C LYS A 64 -3.21 8.89 7.05
N GLY A 65 -4.30 8.29 6.56
CA GLY A 65 -5.64 8.86 6.73
C GLY A 65 -5.81 10.21 6.04
N TYR A 66 -5.04 10.49 4.98
CA TYR A 66 -5.08 11.79 4.32
C TYR A 66 -6.43 12.05 3.65
N THR A 67 -6.87 13.31 3.73
CA THR A 67 -8.04 13.80 3.02
C THR A 67 -7.74 13.98 1.53
N ASN A 68 -8.79 14.07 0.69
CA ASN A 68 -8.63 14.30 -0.75
C ASN A 68 -7.81 15.56 -1.08
N MET A 69 -7.91 16.61 -0.25
CA MET A 69 -7.16 17.85 -0.42
C MET A 69 -5.67 17.64 -0.08
N GLN A 70 -5.36 16.97 1.02
CA GLN A 70 -3.97 16.68 1.39
C GLN A 70 -3.30 15.74 0.37
N ILE A 71 -4.04 14.78 -0.17
CA ILE A 71 -3.55 13.93 -1.25
C ILE A 71 -3.32 14.76 -2.51
N ALA A 72 -4.24 15.66 -2.86
CA ALA A 72 -4.10 16.54 -4.02
C ALA A 72 -2.83 17.40 -3.93
N ASP A 73 -2.58 17.99 -2.77
CA ASP A 73 -1.37 18.78 -2.50
C ASP A 73 -0.11 17.91 -2.56
N TYR A 74 -0.13 16.73 -1.93
CA TYR A 74 1.02 15.82 -1.91
C TYR A 74 1.37 15.30 -3.31
N CYS A 75 0.34 14.93 -4.07
CA CYS A 75 0.46 14.33 -5.38
C CYS A 75 0.54 15.38 -6.51
N VAL A 76 0.44 16.67 -6.21
CA VAL A 76 0.43 17.80 -7.16
C VAL A 76 -0.61 17.61 -8.27
N ILE A 77 -1.86 17.31 -7.88
CA ILE A 77 -3.01 17.12 -8.78
C ILE A 77 -4.27 17.75 -8.19
N SER A 78 -5.35 17.88 -8.96
CA SER A 78 -6.61 18.42 -8.44
C SER A 78 -7.33 17.44 -7.49
N ASP A 79 -8.15 17.96 -6.56
CA ASP A 79 -9.02 17.15 -5.70
C ASP A 79 -9.98 16.26 -6.53
N LYS A 80 -10.44 16.78 -7.67
CA LYS A 80 -11.27 16.08 -8.63
C LYS A 80 -10.53 14.88 -9.23
N THR A 81 -9.26 15.05 -9.57
CA THR A 81 -8.39 13.97 -10.06
C THR A 81 -8.21 12.90 -8.98
N VAL A 82 -7.98 13.29 -7.73
CA VAL A 82 -7.90 12.35 -6.59
C VAL A 82 -9.19 11.55 -6.46
N LYS A 83 -10.35 12.22 -6.46
CA LYS A 83 -11.67 11.54 -6.41
C LYS A 83 -11.83 10.54 -7.56
N ASN A 84 -11.40 10.89 -8.77
CA ASN A 84 -11.47 10.00 -9.93
C ASN A 84 -10.57 8.75 -9.73
N HIS A 85 -9.37 8.91 -9.18
CA HIS A 85 -8.52 7.77 -8.82
C HIS A 85 -9.15 6.89 -7.74
N ILE A 86 -9.76 7.48 -6.71
CA ILE A 86 -10.48 6.73 -5.66
C ILE A 86 -11.64 5.91 -6.27
N VAL A 87 -12.40 6.48 -7.20
CA VAL A 87 -13.44 5.74 -7.93
C VAL A 87 -12.86 4.57 -8.72
N LYS A 88 -11.73 4.76 -9.41
CA LYS A 88 -11.06 3.66 -10.13
C LYS A 88 -10.57 2.55 -9.18
N ILE A 89 -9.99 2.91 -8.03
CA ILE A 89 -9.58 1.96 -6.98
C ILE A 89 -10.80 1.17 -6.49
N MET A 90 -11.89 1.85 -6.14
CA MET A 90 -13.14 1.23 -5.68
C MET A 90 -13.69 0.24 -6.72
N ASN A 91 -13.69 0.63 -8.00
CA ASN A 91 -14.14 -0.24 -9.09
C ASN A 91 -13.25 -1.48 -9.24
N LYS A 92 -11.92 -1.32 -9.14
CA LYS A 92 -10.97 -2.46 -9.20
C LYS A 92 -11.11 -3.42 -8.03
N VAL A 93 -11.42 -2.90 -6.85
CA VAL A 93 -11.69 -3.72 -5.65
C VAL A 93 -13.09 -4.33 -5.68
N GLY A 94 -14.00 -3.83 -6.53
CA GLY A 94 -15.40 -4.27 -6.58
C GLY A 94 -16.24 -3.73 -5.41
N SER A 95 -15.89 -2.55 -4.89
CA SER A 95 -16.57 -1.91 -3.76
C SER A 95 -17.20 -0.59 -4.17
N ARG A 96 -18.29 -0.19 -3.49
CA ARG A 96 -18.93 1.13 -3.66
C ARG A 96 -18.46 2.16 -2.64
N SER A 97 -17.59 1.78 -1.71
CA SER A 97 -17.18 2.63 -0.59
C SER A 97 -15.72 2.42 -0.25
N ILE A 98 -14.96 3.52 -0.19
CA ILE A 98 -13.56 3.50 0.22
C ILE A 98 -13.40 2.98 1.66
N ARG A 99 -14.37 3.25 2.54
CA ARG A 99 -14.39 2.66 3.89
C ARG A 99 -14.44 1.14 3.85
N LYS A 100 -15.25 0.57 2.94
CA LYS A 100 -15.33 -0.88 2.78
C LYS A 100 -14.04 -1.46 2.19
N VAL A 101 -13.40 -0.75 1.25
CA VAL A 101 -12.07 -1.13 0.73
C VAL A 101 -11.05 -1.20 1.86
N LEU A 102 -10.97 -0.16 2.70
CA LEU A 102 -10.05 -0.13 3.85
C LEU A 102 -10.38 -1.22 4.87
N SER A 103 -11.67 -1.47 5.12
CA SER A 103 -12.10 -2.57 5.98
C SER A 103 -11.66 -3.93 5.48
N ASN A 104 -11.67 -4.17 4.16
CA ASN A 104 -11.18 -5.43 3.59
C ASN A 104 -9.67 -5.57 3.77
N LEU A 105 -8.91 -4.48 3.57
CA LEU A 105 -7.46 -4.48 3.85
C LEU A 105 -7.18 -4.79 5.33
N ILE A 106 -7.94 -4.19 6.25
CA ILE A 106 -7.80 -4.46 7.70
C ILE A 106 -8.17 -5.91 8.00
N LEU A 107 -9.23 -6.45 7.38
CA LEU A 107 -9.60 -7.85 7.55
C LEU A 107 -8.48 -8.79 7.11
N ASP A 108 -7.87 -8.52 5.94
CA ASP A 108 -6.73 -9.26 5.40
C ASP A 108 -5.47 -9.17 6.30
N LEU A 109 -5.35 -8.10 7.08
CA LEU A 109 -4.28 -7.94 8.08
C LEU A 109 -4.56 -8.70 9.39
N LEU A 110 -5.84 -8.88 9.73
CA LEU A 110 -6.28 -9.53 10.97
C LEU A 110 -6.43 -11.05 10.81
N THR A 111 -6.64 -11.56 9.60
CA THR A 111 -6.51 -12.97 9.28
C THR A 111 -5.02 -13.34 9.27
N LEU A 112 -4.48 -13.62 10.46
CA LEU A 112 -3.20 -14.30 10.61
C LEU A 112 -3.23 -15.60 9.80
N PRO A 113 -2.16 -15.98 9.08
CA PRO A 113 -2.04 -17.36 8.66
C PRO A 113 -2.08 -18.18 9.94
N SER A 114 -3.09 -19.03 10.09
CA SER A 114 -3.06 -20.10 11.07
C SER A 114 -1.72 -20.79 10.83
N SER A 115 -0.80 -20.67 11.79
CA SER A 115 0.31 -21.58 11.90
C SER A 115 -0.30 -22.95 12.16
N GLU A 116 -0.74 -23.63 11.10
CA GLU A 116 -0.74 -25.09 11.06
C GLU A 116 0.72 -25.51 10.89
N THR A 117 1.46 -25.34 11.99
CA THR A 117 2.49 -26.28 12.37
C THR A 117 1.77 -27.52 12.88
N VAL A 118 1.71 -28.56 12.05
CA VAL A 118 2.16 -29.96 12.29
C VAL A 118 1.70 -30.79 11.10
#